data_AF-A0A7C7WWT6-F1
#
_entry.id   AF-A0A7C7WWT6-F1
#
_cell.length_a   1.000
_cell.length_b   1.000
_cell.length_c   1.000
_cell.angle_alpha   90.00
_cell.angle_beta   90.00
_cell.angle_gamma   90.00
#
_symmetry.space_group_name_H-M   'P 1'
#
loop_
_entity.id
_entity.type
_entity.pdbx_description
1 polymer ?
#
loop_
_entity_poly.entity_id
_entity_poly.type
_entity_poly.pdbx_seq_one_letter_code
_entity_poly.pdbx_strand_id
1 'polypeptide(L)'
;MAGFRIDAVVDDLLIEIQHGSLAAIRNKINKLLSKDYRVLIVKPLIVGKVLVKLDEKGGKVTSRRKSPKQEVELDLFHELVFFTHVFPHPNLTLEVPHVQIEEWRYPGHGRRRRWRKNDFQIDDQKLISVVKTRRLKTVDDLWKLIRRPRKSPFHTGHLADLLGAPRWVAQRVAYCLREMGAIDVVGKEGNTHLYKIRRSRILKRHAS
;
A
#
# COMPACT_ATOMS: atom_id res chain seq x y z
N MET A 1 25.21 -4.12 11.39
CA MET A 1 23.73 -4.02 11.29
C MET A 1 23.19 -5.36 10.81
N ALA A 2 22.41 -6.08 11.61
CA ALA A 2 21.59 -7.31 11.41
C ALA A 2 21.59 -8.16 10.09
N GLY A 3 22.55 -8.05 9.17
CA GLY A 3 22.59 -8.74 7.88
C GLY A 3 21.62 -8.24 6.81
N PHE A 4 20.94 -7.11 7.02
CA PHE A 4 19.94 -6.57 6.07
C PHE A 4 20.48 -5.35 5.33
N ARG A 5 20.27 -5.31 4.00
CA ARG A 5 20.47 -4.11 3.18
C ARG A 5 19.29 -3.16 3.38
N ILE A 6 19.55 -1.88 3.68
CA ILE A 6 18.56 -0.80 3.81
C ILE A 6 18.89 0.27 2.75
N ASP A 7 17.89 0.97 2.22
CA ASP A 7 18.11 1.94 1.15
C ASP A 7 18.76 3.23 1.65
N ALA A 8 18.35 3.74 2.80
CA ALA A 8 18.98 4.90 3.43
C ALA A 8 18.88 4.86 4.97
N VAL A 9 19.83 5.52 5.63
CA VAL A 9 19.84 5.70 7.09
C VAL A 9 20.03 7.19 7.36
N VAL A 10 19.14 7.77 8.16
CA VAL A 10 19.23 9.16 8.64
C VAL A 10 19.12 9.12 10.15
N ASP A 11 20.21 9.47 10.85
CA ASP A 11 20.37 9.22 12.28
C ASP A 11 20.02 7.76 12.61
N ASP A 12 19.06 7.51 13.52
CA ASP A 12 18.57 6.18 13.89
C ASP A 12 17.35 5.70 13.08
N LEU A 13 16.97 6.42 12.02
CA LEU A 13 15.84 6.06 11.15
C LEU A 13 16.31 5.24 9.95
N LEU A 14 15.83 4.01 9.87
CA LEU A 14 16.01 3.14 8.70
C LEU A 14 14.92 3.43 7.66
N ILE A 15 15.30 3.77 6.43
CA ILE A 15 14.38 4.10 5.35
C ILE A 15 14.45 3.00 4.28
N GLU A 16 13.29 2.40 3.99
CA GLU A 16 13.12 1.37 2.96
C GLU A 16 12.13 1.83 1.90
N ILE A 17 12.56 1.90 0.64
CA ILE A 17 11.73 2.27 -0.51
C ILE A 17 11.24 1.00 -1.21
N GLN A 18 9.99 0.64 -0.97
CA GLN A 18 9.41 -0.61 -1.45
C GLN A 18 8.49 -0.41 -2.66
N HIS A 19 9.01 -0.69 -3.85
CA HIS A 19 8.24 -0.69 -5.10
C HIS A 19 7.44 -1.99 -5.28
N GLY A 20 8.00 -3.13 -4.84
CA GLY A 20 7.34 -4.44 -4.86
C GLY A 20 6.28 -4.60 -3.77
N SER A 21 5.77 -5.82 -3.58
CA SER A 21 4.78 -6.06 -2.52
C SER A 21 5.36 -5.86 -1.12
N LEU A 22 4.57 -5.33 -0.18
CA LEU A 22 4.95 -5.26 1.24
C LEU A 22 5.18 -6.64 1.86
N ALA A 23 4.57 -7.69 1.32
CA ALA A 23 4.79 -9.07 1.75
C ALA A 23 6.27 -9.47 1.66
N ALA A 24 7.00 -8.98 0.64
CA ALA A 24 8.39 -9.34 0.40
C ALA A 24 9.34 -8.82 1.50
N ILE A 25 9.00 -7.70 2.13
CA ILE A 25 9.81 -7.10 3.19
C ILE A 25 9.28 -7.39 4.60
N ARG A 26 8.09 -8.00 4.73
CA ARG A 26 7.42 -8.26 6.02
C ARG A 26 8.33 -8.84 7.09
N ASN A 27 9.05 -9.91 6.78
CA ASN A 27 9.89 -10.61 7.75
C ASN A 27 11.13 -9.78 8.14
N LYS A 28 11.69 -9.02 7.18
CA LYS A 28 12.80 -8.09 7.44
C LYS A 28 12.35 -6.99 8.39
N ILE A 29 11.21 -6.36 8.10
CA ILE A 29 10.68 -5.27 8.92
C ILE A 29 10.35 -5.75 10.33
N ASN A 30 9.67 -6.88 10.49
CA ASN A 30 9.40 -7.45 11.83
C ASN A 30 10.67 -7.66 12.65
N LYS A 31 11.75 -8.18 12.04
CA LYS A 31 13.04 -8.39 12.72
C LYS A 31 13.75 -7.08 13.10
N LEU A 32 13.55 -6.02 12.34
CA LEU A 32 14.09 -4.70 12.67
C LEU A 32 13.30 -4.08 13.82
N LEU A 33 11.98 -4.14 13.76
CA LEU A 33 11.10 -3.63 14.81
C LEU A 33 11.29 -4.38 16.14
N SER A 34 11.53 -5.69 16.11
CA SER A 34 11.81 -6.49 17.32
C SER A 34 13.17 -6.17 17.97
N LYS A 35 14.00 -5.37 17.30
CA LYS A 35 15.29 -4.86 17.81
C LYS A 35 15.22 -3.36 18.08
N ASP A 36 14.01 -2.82 18.21
CA ASP A 36 13.71 -1.42 18.51
C ASP A 36 14.21 -0.40 17.47
N TYR A 37 14.55 -0.83 16.25
CA TYR A 37 14.86 0.12 15.18
C TYR A 37 13.64 0.92 14.76
N ARG A 38 13.85 2.22 14.51
CA ARG A 38 12.86 3.08 13.86
C ARG A 38 12.91 2.85 12.36
N VAL A 39 11.76 2.56 11.76
CA VAL A 39 11.65 2.22 10.34
C VAL A 39 10.61 3.09 9.65
N LEU A 40 11.02 3.69 8.53
CA LEU A 40 10.15 4.35 7.57
C LEU A 40 10.10 3.51 6.29
N ILE A 41 8.92 3.01 5.96
CA ILE A 41 8.68 2.36 4.67
C ILE A 41 8.08 3.41 3.74
N VAL A 42 8.71 3.64 2.60
CA VAL A 42 8.14 4.41 1.50
C VAL A 42 7.53 3.42 0.51
N LYS A 43 6.19 3.40 0.39
CA LYS A 43 5.45 2.56 -0.55
C LYS A 43 4.74 3.47 -1.55
N PRO A 44 5.35 3.77 -2.71
CA PRO A 44 4.73 4.63 -3.71
C PRO A 44 3.41 4.04 -4.24
N LEU A 45 2.44 4.92 -4.47
CA LEU A 45 1.17 4.61 -5.10
C LEU A 45 1.12 5.31 -6.47
N ILE A 46 1.08 4.54 -7.55
CA ILE A 46 1.21 5.06 -8.92
C ILE A 46 -0.17 5.55 -9.42
N VAL A 47 -0.48 6.81 -9.10
CA VAL A 47 -1.74 7.46 -9.52
C VAL A 47 -1.77 7.86 -10.99
N GLY A 48 -0.61 7.90 -11.65
CA GLY A 48 -0.50 8.22 -13.06
C GLY A 48 0.70 7.54 -13.68
N LYS A 49 0.51 6.99 -14.89
CA LYS A 49 1.58 6.33 -15.62
C LYS A 49 1.54 6.71 -17.09
N VAL A 50 2.65 7.22 -17.61
CA VAL A 50 2.87 7.41 -19.04
C VAL A 50 3.69 6.25 -19.57
N LEU A 51 3.25 5.64 -20.66
CA LEU A 51 3.93 4.54 -21.32
C LEU A 51 4.74 5.10 -22.47
N VAL A 52 6.05 4.93 -22.40
CA VAL A 52 6.99 5.30 -23.45
C VAL A 52 7.47 4.02 -24.11
N LYS A 53 7.19 3.84 -25.40
CA LYS A 53 7.66 2.70 -26.17
C LYS A 53 8.93 3.08 -26.93
N LEU A 54 9.92 2.21 -26.83
CA LEU A 54 11.11 2.18 -27.67
C LEU A 54 10.90 1.17 -28.81
N ASP A 55 11.64 1.32 -29.91
CA ASP A 55 11.72 0.32 -30.98
C ASP A 55 12.50 -0.93 -30.52
N GLU A 56 13.59 -0.73 -29.79
CA GLU A 56 14.41 -1.77 -29.17
C GLU A 56 14.97 -1.33 -27.80
N LYS A 57 15.75 -2.18 -27.15
CA LYS A 57 16.35 -1.87 -25.85
C LYS A 57 17.32 -0.69 -26.00
N GLY A 58 17.10 0.41 -25.27
CA GLY A 58 17.88 1.63 -25.40
C GLY A 58 17.71 2.38 -26.74
N GLY A 59 16.74 1.98 -27.57
CA GLY A 59 16.49 2.55 -28.89
C GLY A 59 15.69 3.85 -28.85
N LYS A 60 15.10 4.23 -30.00
CA LYS A 60 14.37 5.49 -30.16
C LYS A 60 12.93 5.36 -29.69
N VAL A 61 12.37 6.46 -29.17
CA VAL A 61 10.96 6.52 -28.77
C VAL A 61 10.07 6.43 -30.02
N THR A 62 9.19 5.42 -30.06
CA THR A 62 8.21 5.21 -31.13
C THR A 62 6.83 5.73 -30.78
N SER A 63 6.46 5.74 -29.50
CA SER A 63 5.18 6.32 -29.05
C SER A 63 5.17 6.65 -27.57
N ARG A 64 4.32 7.62 -27.21
CA ARG A 64 4.04 8.01 -25.83
C ARG A 64 2.52 8.08 -25.63
N ARG A 65 2.00 7.43 -24.59
CA ARG A 65 0.57 7.54 -24.22
C ARG A 65 0.34 7.41 -22.72
N LYS A 66 -0.74 7.99 -22.20
CA LYS A 66 -1.18 7.72 -20.83
C LYS A 66 -1.69 6.26 -20.71
N SER A 67 -1.36 5.61 -19.61
CA SER A 67 -1.95 4.33 -19.22
C SER A 67 -3.33 4.56 -18.60
N PRO A 68 -4.36 3.77 -18.95
CA PRO A 68 -5.65 3.84 -18.28
C PRO A 68 -5.58 3.27 -16.84
N LYS A 69 -4.61 2.39 -16.56
CA LYS A 69 -4.41 1.84 -15.22
C LYS A 69 -3.80 2.90 -14.31
N GLN A 70 -4.49 3.17 -13.20
CA GLN A 70 -4.08 4.05 -12.11
C GLN A 70 -4.37 3.35 -10.79
N GLU A 71 -3.51 3.55 -9.81
CA GLU A 71 -3.76 3.10 -8.45
C GLU A 71 -4.54 4.16 -7.67
N VAL A 72 -5.41 3.70 -6.79
CA VAL A 72 -6.17 4.51 -5.84
C VAL A 72 -5.83 4.09 -4.41
N GLU A 73 -6.24 4.89 -3.42
CA GLU A 73 -5.96 4.63 -1.99
C GLU A 73 -6.44 3.23 -1.55
N LEU A 74 -7.52 2.72 -2.15
CA LEU A 74 -8.02 1.36 -1.89
C LEU A 74 -7.03 0.26 -2.31
N ASP A 75 -6.19 0.52 -3.31
CA ASP A 75 -5.15 -0.43 -3.74
C ASP A 75 -4.11 -0.67 -2.65
N LEU A 76 -3.86 0.31 -1.77
CA LEU A 76 -2.97 0.12 -0.62
C LEU A 76 -3.47 -1.01 0.31
N PHE A 77 -4.79 -1.24 0.40
CA PHE A 77 -5.32 -2.34 1.20
C PHE A 77 -4.97 -3.72 0.62
N HIS A 78 -4.65 -3.83 -0.68
CA HIS A 78 -4.10 -5.08 -1.23
C HIS A 78 -2.74 -5.41 -0.62
N GLU A 79 -1.93 -4.40 -0.33
CA GLU A 79 -0.62 -4.55 0.28
C GLU A 79 -0.73 -4.74 1.79
N LEU A 80 -1.61 -3.97 2.44
CA LEU A 80 -1.81 -4.02 3.90
C LEU A 80 -2.32 -5.38 4.39
N VAL A 81 -3.02 -6.17 3.57
CA VAL A 81 -3.44 -7.55 3.94
C VAL A 81 -2.26 -8.39 4.40
N PHE A 82 -1.11 -8.25 3.74
CA PHE A 82 0.09 -9.01 4.10
C PHE A 82 0.85 -8.38 5.27
N PHE A 83 0.45 -7.18 5.70
CA PHE A 83 1.18 -6.34 6.64
C PHE A 83 0.40 -6.06 7.94
N THR A 84 -0.78 -6.69 8.12
CA THR A 84 -1.65 -6.55 9.30
C THR A 84 -1.00 -6.90 10.62
N HIS A 85 -0.02 -7.82 10.62
CA HIS A 85 0.73 -8.21 11.82
C HIS A 85 2.00 -7.39 12.06
N VAL A 86 2.29 -6.40 11.20
CA VAL A 86 3.49 -5.54 11.28
C VAL A 86 3.10 -4.08 11.54
N PHE A 87 2.04 -3.62 10.87
CA PHE A 87 1.46 -2.30 11.09
C PHE A 87 0.11 -2.45 11.80
N PRO A 88 -0.21 -1.61 12.81
CA PRO A 88 0.60 -0.51 13.34
C PRO A 88 1.70 -0.97 14.31
N HIS A 89 2.78 -0.19 14.40
CA HIS A 89 3.83 -0.35 15.40
C HIS A 89 4.41 1.03 15.76
N PRO A 90 4.74 1.32 17.04
CA PRO A 90 5.22 2.65 17.45
C PRO A 90 6.49 3.11 16.72
N ASN A 91 7.38 2.18 16.37
CA ASN A 91 8.62 2.44 15.64
C ASN A 91 8.47 2.33 14.11
N LEU A 92 7.25 2.18 13.59
CA LEU A 92 7.00 2.04 12.15
C LEU A 92 6.18 3.21 11.61
N THR A 93 6.64 3.81 10.52
CA THR A 93 5.85 4.73 9.71
C THR A 93 5.75 4.19 8.28
N LEU A 94 4.53 4.17 7.73
CA LEU A 94 4.29 3.91 6.31
C LEU A 94 4.01 5.23 5.61
N GLU A 95 4.89 5.62 4.71
CA GLU A 95 4.76 6.80 3.86
C GLU A 95 4.37 6.38 2.44
N VAL A 96 3.31 6.99 1.92
CA VAL A 96 2.66 6.61 0.67
C VAL A 96 2.63 7.83 -0.25
N PRO A 97 3.73 8.09 -0.98
CA PRO A 97 3.75 9.13 -1.99
C PRO A 97 2.89 8.70 -3.18
N HIS A 98 1.96 9.57 -3.58
CA HIS A 98 1.16 9.42 -4.78
C HIS A 98 1.98 9.98 -5.94
N VAL A 99 2.44 9.10 -6.82
CA VAL A 99 3.43 9.45 -7.84
C VAL A 99 2.87 9.32 -9.25
N GLN A 100 3.34 10.20 -10.12
CA GLN A 100 3.24 10.02 -11.56
C GLN A 100 4.58 9.54 -12.09
N ILE A 101 4.57 8.52 -12.95
CA ILE A 101 5.79 7.95 -13.51
C ILE A 101 5.72 7.80 -15.03
N GLU A 102 6.88 7.70 -15.65
CA GLU A 102 7.04 7.13 -16.98
C GLU A 102 7.54 5.70 -16.85
N GLU A 103 6.94 4.79 -17.61
CA GLU A 103 7.46 3.44 -17.77
C GLU A 103 7.92 3.26 -19.21
N TRP A 104 9.23 3.13 -19.35
CA TRP A 104 9.93 2.96 -20.62
C TRP A 104 9.99 1.47 -20.95
N ARG A 105 9.62 1.12 -22.17
CA ARG A 105 9.39 -0.27 -22.58
C ARG A 105 9.88 -0.53 -23.98
N TYR A 106 10.41 -1.72 -24.23
CA TYR A 106 10.76 -2.18 -25.58
C TYR A 106 10.10 -3.54 -25.87
N PRO A 107 9.92 -3.92 -27.16
CA PRO A 107 9.38 -5.21 -27.53
C PRO A 107 10.20 -6.36 -26.94
N GLY A 108 9.52 -7.35 -26.38
CA GLY A 108 10.22 -8.52 -25.87
C GLY A 108 9.40 -9.32 -24.87
N HIS A 109 9.73 -10.60 -24.76
CA HIS A 109 8.94 -11.54 -23.98
C HIS A 109 9.36 -11.62 -22.50
N GLY A 110 10.61 -11.25 -22.20
CA GLY A 110 11.22 -11.48 -20.88
C GLY A 110 11.23 -12.96 -20.52
N ARG A 111 11.06 -13.27 -19.23
CA ARG A 111 11.08 -14.66 -18.70
C ARG A 111 9.72 -15.37 -18.73
N ARG A 112 8.74 -14.85 -19.49
CA ARG A 112 7.39 -15.45 -19.54
C ARG A 112 7.44 -16.76 -20.34
N ARG A 113 6.52 -17.69 -20.02
CA ARG A 113 6.42 -19.01 -20.68
C ARG A 113 5.59 -18.98 -21.97
N ARG A 114 4.69 -18.01 -22.16
CA ARG A 114 3.73 -17.95 -23.28
C ARG A 114 3.75 -16.60 -23.96
N TRP A 115 4.11 -16.58 -25.23
CA TRP A 115 4.35 -15.38 -26.04
C TRP A 115 3.06 -14.73 -26.50
N ARG A 116 3.01 -13.40 -26.50
CA ARG A 116 1.94 -12.59 -27.05
C ARG A 116 2.54 -11.51 -27.94
N LYS A 117 1.82 -11.18 -29.03
CA LYS A 117 2.25 -10.18 -30.02
C LYS A 117 2.63 -8.82 -29.44
N ASN A 118 2.00 -8.43 -28.32
CA ASN A 118 2.20 -7.12 -27.68
C ASN A 118 3.02 -7.20 -26.37
N ASP A 119 3.80 -8.26 -26.20
CA ASP A 119 4.69 -8.36 -25.04
C ASP A 119 5.79 -7.30 -25.09
N PHE A 120 6.14 -6.85 -23.89
CA PHE A 120 7.19 -5.88 -23.68
C PHE A 120 7.99 -6.22 -22.43
N GLN A 121 9.19 -5.67 -22.40
CA GLN A 121 10.06 -5.59 -21.23
C GLN A 121 10.15 -4.14 -20.77
N ILE A 122 10.39 -3.94 -19.48
CA ILE A 122 10.60 -2.61 -18.91
C ILE A 122 12.09 -2.30 -19.04
N ASP A 123 12.39 -1.17 -19.66
CA ASP A 123 13.74 -0.60 -19.75
C ASP A 123 14.05 0.20 -18.48
N ASP A 124 13.15 1.10 -18.12
CA ASP A 124 13.31 2.03 -17.01
C ASP A 124 11.96 2.52 -16.46
N GLN A 125 11.96 3.02 -15.22
CA GLN A 125 10.84 3.71 -14.58
C GLN A 125 11.32 5.03 -13.99
N LYS A 126 10.79 6.14 -14.52
CA LYS A 126 11.20 7.50 -14.13
C LYS A 126 10.09 8.19 -13.36
N LEU A 127 10.42 8.74 -12.20
CA LEU A 127 9.51 9.60 -11.44
C LEU A 127 9.30 10.91 -12.21
N ILE A 128 8.05 11.26 -12.49
CA ILE A 128 7.67 12.56 -13.07
C ILE A 128 7.42 13.56 -11.94
N SER A 129 6.58 13.18 -10.98
CA SER A 129 6.16 14.07 -9.89
C SER A 129 5.62 13.29 -8.69
N VAL A 130 5.72 13.91 -7.52
CA VAL A 130 5.00 13.50 -6.31
C VAL A 130 3.82 14.46 -6.15
N VAL A 131 2.61 13.94 -6.29
CA VAL A 131 1.37 14.74 -6.25
C VAL A 131 1.00 15.10 -4.81
N LYS A 132 1.12 14.12 -3.90
CA LYS A 132 0.89 14.26 -2.47
C LYS A 132 1.53 13.10 -1.73
N THR A 133 1.73 13.25 -0.43
CA THR A 133 2.25 12.19 0.42
C THR A 133 1.35 11.97 1.62
N ARG A 134 1.03 10.71 1.92
CA ARG A 134 0.34 10.34 3.16
C ARG A 134 1.28 9.61 4.10
N ARG A 135 1.17 9.92 5.39
CA ARG A 135 1.88 9.21 6.46
C ARG A 135 0.88 8.49 7.34
N LEU A 136 1.11 7.20 7.53
CA LEU A 136 0.35 6.32 8.41
C LEU A 136 1.28 5.83 9.51
N LYS A 137 0.91 6.09 10.76
CA LYS A 137 1.67 5.68 11.96
C LYS A 137 0.82 4.83 12.89
N THR A 138 -0.47 5.10 12.93
CA THR A 138 -1.43 4.52 13.85
C THR A 138 -2.56 3.83 13.10
N VAL A 139 -3.29 2.98 13.81
CA VAL A 139 -4.52 2.36 13.30
C VAL A 139 -5.55 3.42 12.83
N ASP A 140 -5.65 4.54 13.54
CA ASP A 140 -6.60 5.62 13.18
C ASP A 140 -6.24 6.30 11.86
N ASP A 141 -4.96 6.25 11.45
CA ASP A 141 -4.54 6.81 10.16
C ASP A 141 -5.10 6.03 8.97
N LEU A 142 -5.52 4.77 9.15
CA LEU A 142 -6.18 3.99 8.09
C LEU A 142 -7.47 4.68 7.60
N TRP A 143 -8.15 5.43 8.48
CA TRP A 143 -9.33 6.23 8.11
C TRP A 143 -9.00 7.44 7.21
N LYS A 144 -7.73 7.80 7.03
CA LYS A 144 -7.31 8.83 6.06
C LYS A 144 -7.33 8.31 4.62
N LEU A 145 -7.34 6.99 4.43
CA LEU A 145 -7.32 6.32 3.13
C LEU A 145 -8.73 6.12 2.55
N ILE A 146 -9.75 6.13 3.42
CA ILE A 146 -11.11 5.73 3.07
C ILE A 146 -12.14 6.63 3.73
N ARG A 147 -13.34 6.66 3.17
CA ARG A 147 -14.46 7.32 3.83
C ARG A 147 -14.93 6.49 5.02
N ARG A 148 -14.96 7.10 6.21
CA ARG A 148 -15.34 6.44 7.47
C ARG A 148 -16.85 6.24 7.58
N PRO A 149 -17.34 5.03 7.94
CA PRO A 149 -18.77 4.80 8.22
C PRO A 149 -19.28 5.69 9.35
N ARG A 150 -20.45 6.31 9.14
CA ARG A 150 -21.13 7.14 10.17
C ARG A 150 -22.12 6.35 11.02
N LYS A 151 -22.73 5.31 10.45
CA LYS A 151 -23.68 4.43 11.15
C LYS A 151 -22.94 3.22 11.70
N SER A 152 -23.37 2.77 12.89
CA SER A 152 -22.86 1.58 13.56
C SER A 152 -24.04 0.80 14.17
N PRO A 153 -24.05 -0.54 14.11
CA PRO A 153 -23.09 -1.38 13.40
C PRO A 153 -23.21 -1.25 11.88
N PHE A 154 -22.20 -1.72 11.13
CA PHE A 154 -22.23 -1.79 9.67
C PHE A 154 -21.62 -3.11 9.19
N HIS A 155 -22.09 -3.64 8.05
CA HIS A 155 -21.46 -4.78 7.38
C HIS A 155 -20.69 -4.34 6.12
N THR A 156 -20.00 -5.27 5.46
CA THR A 156 -19.20 -4.98 4.26
C THR A 156 -20.01 -4.49 3.05
N GLY A 157 -21.33 -4.73 2.99
CA GLY A 157 -22.21 -4.14 1.97
C GLY A 157 -22.28 -2.61 2.07
N HIS A 158 -22.67 -2.08 3.24
CA HIS A 158 -22.62 -0.65 3.54
C HIS A 158 -21.26 -0.02 3.27
N LEU A 159 -20.16 -0.73 3.58
CA LEU A 159 -18.82 -0.25 3.29
C LEU A 159 -18.52 -0.22 1.78
N ALA A 160 -18.98 -1.21 1.02
CA ALA A 160 -18.88 -1.22 -0.44
C ALA A 160 -19.57 -0.01 -1.07
N ASP A 161 -20.80 0.26 -0.66
CA ASP A 161 -21.59 1.41 -1.13
C ASP A 161 -20.91 2.74 -0.76
N LEU A 162 -20.41 2.85 0.48
CA LEU A 162 -19.72 4.03 0.96
C LEU A 162 -18.43 4.33 0.18
N LEU A 163 -17.71 3.29 -0.24
CA LEU A 163 -16.45 3.41 -0.96
C LEU A 163 -16.63 3.46 -2.49
N GLY A 164 -17.83 3.18 -3.00
CA GLY A 164 -18.08 3.03 -4.43
C GLY A 164 -17.25 1.89 -5.04
N ALA A 165 -17.06 0.80 -4.29
CA ALA A 165 -16.16 -0.30 -4.66
C ALA A 165 -16.87 -1.66 -4.58
N PRO A 166 -16.42 -2.67 -5.34
CA PRO A 166 -16.97 -4.02 -5.23
C PRO A 166 -16.87 -4.59 -3.82
N ARG A 167 -17.81 -5.48 -3.47
CA ARG A 167 -17.90 -6.07 -2.12
C ARG A 167 -16.60 -6.75 -1.66
N TRP A 168 -15.86 -7.40 -2.57
CA TRP A 168 -14.59 -8.04 -2.23
C TRP A 168 -13.50 -7.03 -1.81
N VAL A 169 -13.52 -5.81 -2.35
CA VAL A 169 -12.64 -4.71 -1.90
C VAL A 169 -13.04 -4.28 -0.51
N ALA A 170 -14.32 -4.06 -0.26
CA ALA A 170 -14.83 -3.70 1.06
C ALA A 170 -14.56 -4.77 2.13
N GLN A 171 -14.66 -6.06 1.77
CA GLN A 171 -14.27 -7.16 2.64
C GLN A 171 -12.78 -7.12 2.98
N ARG A 172 -11.92 -6.82 2.01
CA ARG A 172 -10.48 -6.64 2.26
C ARG A 172 -10.20 -5.47 3.19
N VAL A 173 -10.85 -4.33 2.96
CA VAL A 173 -10.73 -3.16 3.84
C VAL A 173 -11.17 -3.52 5.26
N ALA A 174 -12.33 -4.17 5.40
CA ALA A 174 -12.82 -4.62 6.70
C ALA A 174 -11.88 -5.63 7.37
N TYR A 175 -11.27 -6.55 6.61
CA TYR A 175 -10.25 -7.46 7.11
C TYR A 175 -9.05 -6.69 7.68
N CYS A 176 -8.44 -5.79 6.91
CA CYS A 176 -7.28 -5.02 7.39
C CYS A 176 -7.64 -4.18 8.63
N LEU A 177 -8.77 -3.47 8.59
CA LEU A 177 -9.25 -2.68 9.72
C LEU A 177 -9.47 -3.54 10.97
N ARG A 178 -10.01 -4.76 10.82
CA ARG A 178 -10.25 -5.68 11.94
C ARG A 178 -8.93 -6.19 12.51
N GLU A 179 -8.05 -6.75 11.67
CA GLU A 179 -6.78 -7.32 12.11
C GLU A 179 -5.87 -6.27 12.76
N MET A 180 -5.92 -5.02 12.27
CA MET A 180 -5.14 -3.91 12.81
C MET A 180 -5.84 -3.23 14.01
N GLY A 181 -7.03 -3.69 14.42
CA GLY A 181 -7.73 -3.23 15.62
C GLY A 181 -8.54 -1.93 15.47
N ALA A 182 -8.85 -1.49 14.25
CA ALA A 182 -9.65 -0.30 13.97
C ALA A 182 -11.16 -0.55 14.16
N ILE A 183 -11.60 -1.79 13.96
CA ILE A 183 -13.01 -2.21 14.06
C ILE A 183 -13.11 -3.54 14.79
N ASP A 184 -14.22 -3.73 15.50
CA ASP A 184 -14.56 -4.96 16.22
C ASP A 184 -15.78 -5.64 15.58
N VAL A 185 -15.79 -6.98 15.57
CA VAL A 185 -16.98 -7.75 15.21
C VAL A 185 -17.94 -7.73 16.39
N VAL A 186 -19.18 -7.27 16.17
CA VAL A 186 -20.20 -7.10 17.23
C VAL A 186 -21.45 -7.97 17.02
N GLY A 187 -21.48 -8.76 15.94
CA GLY A 187 -22.59 -9.65 15.65
C GLY A 187 -22.59 -10.09 14.19
N LYS A 188 -23.75 -10.60 13.75
CA LYS A 188 -23.99 -11.01 12.37
C LYS A 188 -25.37 -10.55 11.90
N GLU A 189 -25.47 -10.27 10.61
CA GLU A 189 -26.73 -10.08 9.88
C GLU A 189 -26.74 -11.07 8.71
N GLY A 190 -27.57 -12.11 8.82
CA GLY A 190 -27.45 -13.32 8.00
C GLY A 190 -26.05 -13.91 8.07
N ASN A 191 -25.43 -14.12 6.90
CA ASN A 191 -24.07 -14.64 6.77
C ASN A 191 -22.97 -13.57 6.88
N THR A 192 -23.32 -12.32 7.20
CA THR A 192 -22.39 -11.19 7.15
C THR A 192 -22.04 -10.73 8.57
N HIS A 193 -20.75 -10.41 8.79
CA HIS A 193 -20.33 -9.83 10.06
C HIS A 193 -20.77 -8.37 10.17
N LEU A 194 -21.27 -8.01 11.35
CA LEU A 194 -21.52 -6.64 11.75
C LEU A 194 -20.30 -6.11 12.50
N TYR A 195 -19.85 -4.92 12.11
CA TYR A 195 -18.68 -4.26 12.65
C TYR A 195 -19.06 -2.97 13.37
N LYS A 196 -18.27 -2.63 14.39
CA LYS A 196 -18.29 -1.34 15.08
C LYS A 196 -16.89 -0.75 15.08
N ILE A 197 -16.79 0.56 14.90
CA ILE A 197 -15.50 1.24 15.00
C ILE A 197 -15.04 1.23 16.45
N ARG A 198 -13.81 0.75 16.69
CA ARG A 198 -13.20 0.80 18.01
C ARG A 198 -12.93 2.26 18.36
N ARG A 199 -13.40 2.72 19.52
CA ARG A 199 -13.04 4.07 20.00
C ARG A 199 -11.59 4.04 20.45
N SER A 200 -10.78 4.96 19.93
CA SER A 200 -9.39 5.13 20.35
C SER A 200 -9.35 5.32 21.87
N ARG A 201 -8.75 4.37 22.60
CA ARG A 201 -8.41 4.58 24.01
C ARG A 201 -7.20 5.51 23.99
N ILE A 202 -7.38 6.76 24.40
CA ILE A 202 -6.25 7.63 24.73
C ILE A 202 -5.47 6.88 25.82
N LEU A 203 -4.33 6.30 25.47
CA LEU A 203 -3.36 5.82 26.44
C LEU A 203 -2.88 7.06 27.18
N LYS A 204 -3.41 7.29 28.39
CA LYS A 204 -2.80 8.22 29.35
C LYS A 204 -1.37 7.73 29.54
N ARG A 205 -0.39 8.48 29.02
CA ARG A 205 1.01 8.27 29.37
C ARG A 205 1.12 8.54 30.87
N HIS A 206 1.42 7.51 31.65
CA HIS A 206 1.93 7.70 32.99
C HIS A 206 3.28 8.41 32.84
N ALA A 207 3.37 9.62 33.38
CA ALA A 207 4.64 10.27 33.64
C ALA A 207 5.31 9.51 34.79
N SER A 208 6.53 9.06 34.56
CA SER A 208 7.50 8.70 35.60
C SER A 208 8.87 9.05 35.04
#